data_AF-A0A1Q8RE93-F1
#
_entry.id   AF-A0A1Q8RE93-F1
#
_cell.length_a   1.000
_cell.length_b   1.000
_cell.length_c   1.000
_cell.angle_alpha   90.00
_cell.angle_beta   90.00
_cell.angle_gamma   90.00
#
_symmetry.space_group_name_H-M   'P 1'
#
loop_
_entity.id
_entity.type
_entity.pdbx_description
1 polymer ?
#
loop_
_entity_poly.entity_id
_entity_poly.type
_entity_poly.pdbx_seq_one_letter_code
_entity_poly.pdbx_strand_id
1 'polypeptide(L)' 'MAIKEDLGQRIKDKRNQQQLTQSLLCGDETKLTIRQLQRIEGGQSLPTLEKLEFIANRLETR' A
#
# COMPACT_ATOMS: atom_id res chain seq x y z
N MET A 1 -11.41 14.90 -3.28
CA MET A 1 -10.42 14.04 -2.61
C MET A 1 -9.04 14.41 -3.09
N ALA A 2 -8.06 14.47 -2.19
CA ALA A 2 -6.67 14.65 -2.57
C ALA A 2 -6.13 13.35 -3.22
N ILE A 3 -5.21 13.46 -4.18
CA ILE A 3 -4.62 12.32 -4.90
C ILE A 3 -4.12 11.22 -3.95
N LYS A 4 -3.53 11.62 -2.82
CA LYS A 4 -3.03 10.72 -1.77
C LYS A 4 -4.14 9.88 -1.11
N GLU A 5 -5.35 10.44 -0.94
CA GLU A 5 -6.48 9.75 -0.32
C GLU A 5 -7.08 8.73 -1.28
N ASP A 6 -7.25 9.11 -2.56
CA ASP A 6 -7.76 8.21 -3.60
C ASP A 6 -6.81 7.01 -3.80
N LEU A 7 -5.51 7.28 -3.96
CA LEU A 7 -4.51 6.23 -4.11
C LEU A 7 -4.46 5.31 -2.89
N GLY A 8 -4.45 5.89 -1.68
CA GLY A 8 -4.43 5.14 -0.43
C GLY A 8 -5.64 4.22 -0.29
N GLN A 9 -6.83 4.74 -0.61
CA GLN A 9 -8.07 3.98 -0.55
C GLN A 9 -8.07 2.82 -1.56
N ARG A 10 -7.63 3.06 -2.80
CA ARG A 10 -7.54 2.02 -3.84
C ARG A 10 -6.58 0.89 -3.44
N ILE A 11 -5.43 1.21 -2.86
CA ILE A 11 -4.47 0.22 -2.34
C ILE A 11 -5.13 -0.62 -1.23
N LYS A 12 -5.77 0.04 -0.26
CA LYS A 12 -6.44 -0.60 0.86
C LYS A 12 -7.55 -1.54 0.39
N ASP A 13 -8.37 -1.11 -0.55
CA ASP A 13 -9.50 -1.88 -1.07
C ASP A 13 -9.00 -3.13 -1.80
N LYS A 14 -7.98 -2.98 -2.66
CA LYS A 14 -7.38 -4.13 -3.35
C LYS A 14 -6.74 -5.12 -2.39
N ARG A 15 -6.02 -4.63 -1.37
CA ARG A 15 -5.46 -5.46 -0.30
C ARG A 15 -6.55 -6.25 0.44
N ASN A 16 -7.64 -5.59 0.80
CA ASN A 16 -8.77 -6.22 1.50
C ASN A 16 -9.51 -7.23 0.61
N GLN A 17 -9.67 -6.95 -0.69
CA GLN A 17 -10.25 -7.90 -1.65
C GLN A 17 -9.44 -9.20 -1.72
N GLN A 18 -8.12 -9.12 -1.60
CA GLN A 18 -7.21 -10.27 -1.53
C GLN A 18 -7.08 -10.86 -0.12
N GLN A 19 -7.82 -10.35 0.87
CA GLN A 19 -7.77 -10.78 2.27
C GLN A 19 -6.36 -10.71 2.88
N LEU A 20 -5.52 -9.82 2.37
CA LEU A 20 -4.15 -9.63 2.87
C LEU A 20 -4.15 -8.69 4.07
N THR A 21 -3.46 -9.09 5.14
CA THR A 21 -3.14 -8.15 6.23
C THR A 21 -2.02 -7.21 5.79
N GLN A 22 -1.88 -6.07 6.47
CA GLN A 22 -0.77 -5.15 6.22
C GLN A 22 0.59 -5.82 6.44
N SER A 23 0.71 -6.67 7.47
CA SER A 23 1.92 -7.47 7.73
C SER A 23 2.21 -8.45 6.59
N LEU A 24 1.20 -9.17 6.09
CA LEU A 24 1.37 -10.07 4.96
C LEU A 24 1.76 -9.34 3.68
N LEU A 25 1.27 -8.13 3.44
CA LEU A 25 1.70 -7.32 2.29
C LEU A 25 3.16 -6.86 2.44
N CYS A 26 3.53 -6.34 3.61
CA CYS A 26 4.85 -5.78 3.90
C CYS A 26 5.96 -6.83 4.01
N GLY A 27 5.65 -8.07 4.38
CA GLY A 27 6.63 -9.16 4.51
C GLY A 27 7.65 -8.87 5.62
N ASP A 28 8.94 -8.83 5.27
CA ASP A 28 10.06 -8.59 6.19
C ASP A 28 10.30 -7.10 6.50
N GLU A 29 9.45 -6.21 5.98
CA GLU A 29 9.52 -4.75 6.14
C GLU A 29 10.78 -4.07 5.58
N THR A 30 11.60 -4.78 4.78
CA THR A 30 12.83 -4.21 4.19
C THR A 30 12.54 -3.14 3.14
N LYS A 31 11.48 -3.32 2.34
CA LYS A 31 11.08 -2.40 1.26
C LYS A 31 9.94 -1.46 1.67
N LEU A 32 9.03 -1.93 2.51
CA LEU A 32 7.88 -1.17 2.98
C LEU A 32 7.48 -1.64 4.38
N THR A 33 7.52 -0.73 5.35
CA THR A 33 7.09 -1.05 6.72
C THR A 33 5.58 -0.98 6.87
N ILE A 34 5.04 -1.65 7.89
CA ILE A 34 3.59 -1.63 8.18
C ILE A 34 3.11 -0.20 8.44
N ARG A 35 3.89 0.61 9.17
CA ARG A 35 3.53 2.01 9.45
C ARG A 35 3.53 2.86 8.18
N GLN A 36 4.47 2.63 7.26
CA GLN A 36 4.47 3.32 5.97
C GLN A 36 3.21 2.98 5.17
N LEU A 37 2.86 1.69 5.10
CA LEU A 37 1.64 1.24 4.44
C LEU A 37 0.38 1.85 5.09
N GLN A 38 0.29 1.88 6.43
CA GLN A 38 -0.82 2.52 7.15
C GLN A 38 -1.00 4.00 6.79
N ARG A 39 0.11 4.75 6.73
CA ARG A 39 0.07 6.17 6.34
C ARG A 39 -0.32 6.37 4.88
N ILE A 40 0.13 5.48 3.99
CA ILE A 40 -0.26 5.49 2.57
C ILE A 40 -1.75 5.20 2.43
N GLU A 41 -2.23 4.09 3.01
CA GLU A 41 -3.64 3.69 2.97
C GLU A 41 -4.57 4.73 3.63
N GLY A 42 -4.07 5.45 4.63
CA GLY A 42 -4.79 6.55 5.28
C GLY A 42 -4.67 7.92 4.59
N GLY A 43 -4.01 8.01 3.43
CA GLY A 43 -3.85 9.28 2.69
C GLY A 43 -2.94 10.30 3.39
N GLN A 44 -2.14 9.89 4.36
CA GLN A 44 -1.23 10.74 5.13
C GLN A 44 0.12 10.95 4.43
N SER A 45 0.49 10.06 3.49
CA SER A 45 1.73 10.13 2.72
C SER A 45 1.57 9.51 1.33
N LEU A 46 2.22 10.10 0.33
CA LEU A 46 2.36 9.48 -1.00
C LEU A 46 3.53 8.49 -0.97
N PRO A 47 3.42 7.27 -1.54
CA PRO A 47 4.57 6.40 -1.72
C PRO A 47 5.56 6.98 -2.73
N THR A 48 6.83 6.60 -2.61
CA THR A 48 7.81 6.74 -3.69
C THR A 48 7.48 5.75 -4.81
N LEU A 49 8.06 5.95 -6.01
CA LEU A 49 7.86 5.02 -7.14
C LEU A 49 8.24 3.58 -6.77
N GLU A 50 9.39 3.36 -6.15
CA GLU A 50 9.86 2.04 -5.72
C GLU A 50 8.86 1.34 -4.76
N LYS A 51 8.29 2.08 -3.81
CA LYS A 51 7.29 1.53 -2.88
C LYS A 51 5.98 1.25 -3.58
N LEU A 52 5.58 2.10 -4.53
CA LEU A 52 4.38 1.88 -5.32
C LEU A 52 4.52 0.62 -6.18
N GLU A 53 5.66 0.44 -6.85
CA GLU A 53 5.97 -0.79 -7.59
C GLU A 53 5.99 -2.02 -6.68
N PHE A 54 6.58 -1.92 -5.50
CA PHE A 54 6.54 -3.01 -4.52
C PHE A 54 5.10 -3.37 -4.14
N ILE A 55 4.26 -2.39 -3.80
CA ILE A 55 2.84 -2.61 -3.47
C ILE A 55 2.10 -3.22 -4.67
N ALA A 56 2.28 -2.68 -5.87
CA ALA A 56 1.65 -3.15 -7.10
C ALA A 56 2.00 -4.61 -7.40
N ASN A 57 3.28 -4.98 -7.27
CA ASN A 57 3.75 -6.35 -7.42
C ASN A 57 3.13 -7.30 -6.39
N ARG A 58 3.01 -6.88 -5.11
CA ARG A 58 2.38 -7.69 -4.05
C ARG A 58 0.88 -7.86 -4.22
N LEU A 59 0.22 -6.88 -4.82
CA LEU A 59 -1.21 -6.90 -5.13
C LEU A 59 -1.52 -7.45 -6.53
N GLU A 60 -0.51 -7.95 -7.25
CA GLU A 60 -0.63 -8.46 -8.63
C GLU A 60 -1.39 -7.50 -9.56
N THR A 61 -1.18 -6.19 -9.36
CA THR A 61 -1.81 -5.13 -10.13
C THR A 61 -0.75 -4.45 -10.99
N ARG A 62 -0.99 -4.37 -12.30
CA ARG A 62 -0.16 -3.64 -13.27
C ARG A 62 -0.89 -2.38 -13.74
#